data_AF-A0A348UPY9-F1
#
_entry.id   AF-A0A348UPY9-F1
#
_cell.length_a   1.000
_cell.length_b   1.000
_cell.length_c   1.000
_cell.angle_alpha   90.00
_cell.angle_beta   90.00
_cell.angle_gamma   90.00
#
_symmetry.space_group_name_H-M   'P 1'
#
loop_
_entity.id
_entity.type
_entity.pdbx_description
1 polymer ?
#
loop_
_entity_poly.entity_id
_entity_poly.type
_entity_poly.pdbx_seq_one_letter_code
_entity_poly.pdbx_strand_id
1 'polypeptide(L)' 'DPKEIAEHLMLIDLGRNDVGRVAETGSVEVTERFVIERYSHVMHISSNVIGRLKAGKTAMDVLRA' A
#
# COMPACT_ATOMS: atom_id res chain seq x y z
N ASP A 1 -7.19 16.54 7.38
CA ASP A 1 -6.28 17.54 7.98
C ASP A 1 -4.94 17.48 7.24
N PRO A 2 -4.22 18.60 6.95
CA PRO A 2 -2.90 18.55 6.31
C PRO A 2 -1.88 17.65 7.02
N LYS A 3 -1.92 17.58 8.36
CA LYS A 3 -1.08 16.71 9.16
C LYS A 3 -1.39 15.23 8.91
N GLU A 4 -2.67 14.85 8.98
CA GLU A 4 -3.11 13.46 8.74
C GLU A 4 -2.75 12.99 7.31
N ILE A 5 -2.86 13.88 6.32
CA ILE A 5 -2.47 13.58 4.93
C ILE A 5 -0.96 13.32 4.83
N ALA A 6 -0.14 14.11 5.54
CA ALA A 6 1.32 13.92 5.55
C ALA A 6 1.72 12.61 6.25
N GLU A 7 1.09 12.29 7.38
CA GLU A 7 1.31 11.02 8.08
C GLU A 7 0.87 9.83 7.22
N HIS A 8 -0.29 9.93 6.56
CA HIS A 8 -0.77 8.88 5.65
C HIS A 8 0.13 8.72 4.42
N LEU A 9 0.70 9.81 3.89
CA LEU A 9 1.66 9.74 2.79
C LEU A 9 2.90 8.94 3.14
N MET A 10 3.44 9.16 4.34
CA MET A 10 4.57 8.38 4.83
C MET A 10 4.24 6.88 4.87
N LEU A 11 3.02 6.52 5.28
CA LEU A 11 2.57 5.12 5.30
C LEU A 11 2.42 4.53 3.89
N ILE A 12 1.92 5.31 2.92
CA ILE A 12 1.86 4.87 1.51
C ILE A 12 3.26 4.59 0.98
N ASP A 13 4.22 5.48 1.23
CA ASP A 13 5.59 5.31 0.75
C ASP A 13 6.28 4.11 1.41
N LEU A 14 6.01 3.85 2.69
CA LEU A 14 6.44 2.62 3.36
C LEU A 14 5.84 1.37 2.69
N GLY A 15 4.52 1.36 2.43
CA GLY A 15 3.86 0.25 1.76
C GLY A 15 4.41 0.01 0.34
N ARG A 16 4.72 1.08 -0.41
CA ARG A 16 5.38 0.97 -1.72
C ARG A 16 6.78 0.36 -1.63
N ASN A 17 7.54 0.71 -0.59
CA ASN A 17 8.85 0.11 -0.34
C ASN A 17 8.72 -1.39 -0.08
N ASP A 18 7.82 -1.78 0.82
CA ASP A 18 7.61 -3.17 1.23
C ASP A 18 7.17 -4.04 0.05
N VAL A 19 6.14 -3.60 -0.69
CA VAL A 19 5.69 -4.29 -1.92
C VAL A 19 6.81 -4.35 -2.96
N GLY A 20 7.58 -3.27 -3.12
CA GLY A 20 8.70 -3.18 -4.06
C GLY A 20 9.81 -4.20 -3.82
N ARG A 21 9.99 -4.71 -2.58
CA ARG A 21 10.99 -5.76 -2.30
C ARG A 21 10.71 -7.05 -3.08
N VAL A 22 9.43 -7.39 -3.27
CA VAL A 22 8.97 -8.65 -3.88
C VAL A 22 8.26 -8.50 -5.22
N ALA A 23 7.96 -7.28 -5.65
CA ALA A 23 7.28 -7.00 -6.93
C ALA A 23 8.23 -6.79 -8.11
N GLU A 24 7.77 -7.08 -9.34
CA GLU A 24 8.46 -6.78 -10.59
C GLU A 24 8.79 -5.29 -10.68
N THR A 25 9.99 -4.97 -11.16
CA THR A 25 10.43 -3.57 -11.34
C THR A 25 9.43 -2.81 -12.20
N GLY A 26 8.96 -1.67 -11.69
CA GLY A 26 8.00 -0.81 -12.41
C GLY A 26 6.53 -1.24 -12.30
N SER A 27 6.21 -2.33 -11.60
CA SER A 27 4.82 -2.80 -11.41
C SER A 27 4.12 -2.21 -10.19
N VAL A 28 4.85 -1.55 -9.29
CA VAL A 28 4.28 -1.02 -8.05
C VAL A 28 3.51 0.27 -8.32
N GLU A 29 2.22 0.28 -8.04
CA GLU A 29 1.33 1.42 -8.24
C GLU A 29 0.39 1.65 -7.05
N VAL A 30 -0.07 2.88 -6.90
CA VAL A 30 -1.08 3.27 -5.91
C VAL A 30 -2.40 3.46 -6.66
N THR A 31 -3.32 2.52 -6.56
CA THR A 31 -4.57 2.50 -7.34
C THR A 31 -5.68 3.34 -6.72
N GLU A 32 -5.67 3.49 -5.40
CA GLU A 32 -6.62 4.30 -4.66
C GLU A 32 -5.88 5.11 -3.61
N ARG A 33 -6.22 6.40 -3.49
CA ARG A 33 -5.49 7.33 -2.63
C ARG A 33 -6.45 8.19 -1.82
N PHE A 34 -6.32 8.14 -0.49
CA PHE A 34 -7.13 8.90 0.47
C PHE A 34 -8.64 8.67 0.35
N VAL A 35 -9.04 7.43 0.07
CA VAL A 35 -10.45 7.03 0.03
C VAL A 35 -11.01 7.03 1.45
N ILE A 36 -12.21 7.59 1.63
CA ILE A 36 -12.89 7.56 2.93
C ILE A 36 -13.82 6.34 2.97
N GLU A 37 -13.44 5.33 3.72
CA GLU A 37 -14.27 4.17 4.01
C GLU A 37 -15.14 4.45 5.24
N ARG A 38 -16.45 4.27 5.10
CA ARG A 38 -17.43 4.55 6.16
C ARG A 38 -17.93 3.25 6.76
N TYR A 39 -17.68 3.08 8.06
CA TYR A 39 -18.22 2.00 8.87
C TYR A 39 -19.28 2.56 9.83
N SER A 40 -19.97 1.70 10.57
CA SER A 40 -21.12 2.09 11.41
C SER A 40 -20.82 3.20 12.43
N HIS A 41 -19.58 3.30 12.93
CA HIS A 41 -19.20 4.26 13.99
C HIS A 41 -17.89 5.00 13.72
N VAL A 42 -17.17 4.67 12.65
CA VAL A 42 -15.86 5.24 12.34
C VAL A 42 -15.67 5.42 10.84
N MET A 43 -14.74 6.29 10.47
CA MET A 43 -14.28 6.46 9.10
C MET A 43 -12.78 6.18 9.04
N HIS A 44 -12.33 5.49 8.01
CA HIS A 44 -10.91 5.25 7.74
C HIS A 44 -10.50 5.98 6.48
N ILE A 45 -9.32 6.59 6.51
CA ILE A 45 -8.63 7.05 5.30
C ILE A 45 -7.82 5.85 4.79
N SER A 46 -8.17 5.35 3.61
CA SER A 46 -7.62 4.15 3.00
C SER A 46 -6.90 4.49 1.69
N SER A 47 -5.80 3.80 1.42
CA SER A 47 -5.08 3.86 0.14
C SER A 47 -4.59 2.46 -0.21
N ASN A 48 -4.64 2.12 -1.49
CA ASN A 48 -4.23 0.80 -1.97
C ASN A 48 -2.93 0.87 -2.75
N VAL A 49 -1.98 0.01 -2.37
CA VAL A 49 -0.71 -0.21 -3.06
C VAL A 49 -0.71 -1.63 -3.61
N ILE A 50 -0.48 -1.77 -4.91
CA ILE A 50 -0.42 -3.07 -5.59
C ILE A 50 0.88 -3.21 -6.35
N GLY A 51 1.30 -4.45 -6.59
CA GLY A 51 2.47 -4.78 -7.40
C GLY A 51 2.36 -6.19 -7.96
N ARG A 52 3.00 -6.45 -9.11
CA ARG A 52 3.03 -7.80 -9.68
C ARG A 52 4.14 -8.60 -9.02
N LEU A 53 3.81 -9.73 -8.42
CA LEU A 53 4.80 -10.59 -7.75
C LEU A 53 5.89 -11.06 -8.72
N LYS A 54 7.17 -10.96 -8.32
CA LYS A 54 8.30 -11.47 -9.12
C LYS A 54 8.12 -12.95 -9.45
N ALA A 55 8.44 -13.35 -10.68
CA ALA A 55 8.46 -14.75 -11.08
C ALA A 55 9.30 -15.61 -10.11
N GLY A 56 8.77 -16.77 -9.73
CA GLY A 56 9.41 -17.69 -8.77
C GLY A 56 9.27 -17.31 -7.29
N LYS A 57 8.54 -16.24 -6.96
CA LYS A 57 8.14 -15.92 -5.59
C LYS A 57 6.76 -16.47 -5.27
N THR A 58 6.52 -16.71 -3.98
CA THR A 58 5.27 -17.23 -3.44
C THR A 58 4.61 -16.22 -2.49
N ALA A 59 3.36 -16.47 -2.11
CA ALA A 59 2.68 -15.66 -1.10
C ALA A 59 3.42 -15.64 0.26
N MET A 60 4.15 -16.72 0.60
CA MET A 60 4.95 -16.76 1.82
C MET A 60 6.19 -15.87 1.75
N ASP A 61 6.76 -15.67 0.57
CA ASP A 61 7.84 -14.69 0.37
C ASP A 61 7.33 -13.26 0.56
N VAL A 62 6.08 -12.99 0.18
CA VAL A 62 5.43 -11.69 0.39
C VAL A 62 5.24 -11.41 1.88
N LEU A 63 4.74 -12.39 2.65
CA LEU A 63 4.50 -12.22 4.08
C LEU A 63 5.78 -12.00 4.90
N ARG A 64 6.92 -12.54 4.43
CA ARG A 64 8.23 -12.38 5.09
C ARG A 64 8.90 -11.04 4.79
N ALA A 65 8.58 -10.43 3.64
CA ALA A 65 9.31 -9.30 3.07
C ALA A 65 9.13 -8.04 3.91
#